data_AF-A0A4P5UFM0-F1
#
_entry.id   AF-A0A4P5UFM0-F1
#
_cell.length_a   1.000
_cell.length_b   1.000
_cell.length_c   1.000
_cell.angle_alpha   90.00
_cell.angle_beta   90.00
_cell.angle_gamma   90.00
#
_symmetry.space_group_name_H-M   'P 1'
#
loop_
_entity.id
_entity.type
_entity.pdbx_description
1 polymer ?
#
loop_
_entity_poly.entity_id
_entity_poly.type
_entity_poly.pdbx_seq_one_letter_code
_entity_poly.pdbx_strand_id
1 'polypeptide(L)'
;MFAVCVLVAVSLADDIFTLPVWQRMLTHVIIAAWLSATLLFPTHGWLLTIIVAFAIAWMTNLYNFMDGSDGLAGGMTLIGFSCYGITAWIAGNETFAMLNFCIAAAAAAFLLFNFHPARIFMGDSGSIPLGFLAAVIGVIGWRDGMWPFWLPLLVFSPFIADASATLVKRSLLGEKVWQAHFEHYYQRLVRSGFGHRNTALLSYVLMLATGAIALWATHQEATIQLGTIVVCCAAYLLMMFSFDRYWIRHCSDRQNAST
;
A
#
# COMPACT_ATOMS: atom_id res chain seq x y z
N MET A 1 -11.26 10.24 12.75
CA MET A 1 -11.29 9.25 13.85
C MET A 1 -12.43 8.24 13.71
N PHE A 2 -13.69 8.64 13.57
CA PHE A 2 -14.84 7.70 13.45
C PHE A 2 -14.64 6.57 12.42
N ALA A 3 -14.28 6.89 11.18
CA ALA A 3 -14.02 5.89 10.13
C ALA A 3 -12.98 4.82 10.54
N VAL A 4 -11.88 5.26 11.15
CA VAL A 4 -10.80 4.36 11.59
C VAL A 4 -11.29 3.44 12.70
N CYS A 5 -12.04 3.97 13.68
CA CYS A 5 -12.61 3.16 14.75
C CYS A 5 -13.57 2.09 14.23
N VAL A 6 -14.41 2.44 13.24
CA VAL A 6 -15.32 1.46 12.61
C VAL A 6 -14.53 0.38 11.87
N LEU A 7 -13.51 0.76 11.09
CA LEU A 7 -12.67 -0.22 10.38
C LEU A 7 -11.93 -1.14 11.34
N VAL A 8 -11.35 -0.60 12.41
CA VAL A 8 -10.69 -1.41 13.46
C VAL A 8 -11.69 -2.37 14.10
N ALA A 9 -12.89 -1.90 14.46
CA ALA A 9 -13.91 -2.75 15.09
C ALA A 9 -14.39 -3.89 14.17
N VAL A 10 -14.64 -3.61 12.89
CA VAL A 10 -15.06 -4.62 11.92
C VAL A 10 -13.94 -5.61 11.62
N SER A 11 -12.70 -5.12 11.50
CA SER A 11 -11.54 -5.98 11.24
C SER A 11 -11.21 -6.86 12.45
N LEU A 12 -11.36 -6.34 13.67
CA LEU A 12 -11.23 -7.12 14.90
C LEU A 12 -12.35 -8.16 15.03
N ALA A 13 -13.58 -7.81 14.66
CA ALA A 13 -14.67 -8.77 14.60
C ALA A 13 -14.39 -9.86 13.55
N ASP A 14 -13.75 -9.53 12.42
CA ASP A 14 -13.35 -10.51 11.40
C ASP A 14 -12.26 -11.46 11.92
N ASP A 15 -11.22 -10.94 12.57
CA ASP A 15 -10.16 -11.75 13.18
C ASP A 15 -10.70 -12.73 14.25
N ILE A 16 -11.80 -12.38 14.93
CA ILE A 16 -12.42 -13.21 15.98
C ILE A 16 -13.49 -14.17 15.43
N PHE A 17 -14.34 -13.70 14.51
CA PHE A 17 -15.58 -14.38 14.10
C PHE A 17 -15.59 -14.85 12.64
N THR A 18 -14.58 -14.52 11.82
CA THR A 18 -14.49 -14.82 10.38
C THR A 18 -15.74 -14.39 9.60
N LEU A 19 -15.80 -13.11 9.26
CA LEU A 19 -16.89 -12.50 8.52
C LEU A 19 -16.86 -12.86 7.02
N PRO A 20 -18.03 -12.90 6.35
CA PRO A 20 -18.08 -13.02 4.90
C PRO A 20 -17.35 -11.89 4.19
N VAL A 21 -16.55 -12.24 3.17
CA VAL A 21 -15.76 -11.29 2.35
C VAL A 21 -16.60 -10.11 1.83
N TRP A 22 -17.85 -10.35 1.43
CA TRP A 22 -18.73 -9.30 0.93
C TRP A 22 -19.08 -8.24 1.99
N GLN A 23 -19.20 -8.62 3.27
CA GLN A 23 -19.47 -7.67 4.36
C GLN A 23 -18.27 -6.77 4.61
N ARG A 24 -17.07 -7.34 4.57
CA ARG A 24 -15.80 -6.61 4.69
C ARG A 24 -15.64 -5.62 3.52
N MET A 25 -15.77 -6.10 2.29
CA MET A 25 -15.66 -5.26 1.08
C MET A 25 -16.69 -4.13 1.07
N LEU A 26 -17.95 -4.43 1.41
CA LEU A 26 -19.00 -3.42 1.48
C LEU A 26 -18.68 -2.34 2.51
N THR A 27 -18.18 -2.73 3.68
CA THR A 27 -17.75 -1.79 4.72
C THR A 27 -16.65 -0.87 4.23
N HIS A 28 -15.61 -1.43 3.57
CA HIS A 28 -14.50 -0.65 3.02
C HIS A 28 -15.00 0.36 1.98
N VAL A 29 -15.87 -0.07 1.07
CA VAL A 29 -16.44 0.79 0.00
C VAL A 29 -17.32 1.90 0.58
N ILE A 30 -18.19 1.59 1.55
CA ILE A 30 -19.06 2.59 2.19
C ILE A 30 -18.23 3.65 2.91
N ILE A 31 -17.25 3.22 3.71
CA ILE A 31 -16.41 4.15 4.47
C ILE A 31 -15.54 5.00 3.54
N ALA A 32 -14.99 4.40 2.48
CA ALA A 32 -14.22 5.12 1.47
C ALA A 32 -15.07 6.15 0.70
N ALA A 33 -16.28 5.77 0.28
CA ALA A 33 -17.21 6.65 -0.42
C ALA A 33 -17.67 7.82 0.47
N TRP A 34 -18.06 7.53 1.70
CA TRP A 34 -18.44 8.56 2.68
C TRP A 34 -17.30 9.54 2.91
N LEU A 35 -16.10 9.05 3.21
CA LEU A 35 -14.98 9.93 3.50
C LEU A 35 -14.57 10.76 2.28
N SER A 36 -14.45 10.14 1.10
CA SER A 36 -14.13 10.86 -0.14
C SER A 36 -15.15 11.96 -0.43
N ALA A 37 -16.45 11.67 -0.27
CA ALA A 37 -17.50 12.66 -0.44
C ALA A 37 -17.36 13.82 0.55
N THR A 38 -17.12 13.53 1.83
CA THR A 38 -16.93 14.61 2.83
C THR A 38 -15.70 15.47 2.57
N LEU A 39 -14.62 14.90 2.02
CA LEU A 39 -13.36 15.61 1.82
C LEU A 39 -13.31 16.39 0.50
N LEU A 40 -13.86 15.83 -0.59
CA LEU A 40 -13.58 16.31 -1.95
C LEU A 40 -14.82 16.78 -2.72
N PHE A 41 -16.02 16.29 -2.41
CA PHE A 41 -17.22 16.66 -3.17
C PHE A 41 -17.44 18.18 -3.23
N PRO A 42 -17.32 18.94 -2.11
CA PRO A 42 -17.58 20.39 -2.13
C PRO A 42 -16.66 21.19 -3.05
N THR A 43 -15.44 20.69 -3.30
CA THR A 43 -14.37 21.45 -3.99
C THR A 43 -13.99 20.87 -5.35
N HIS A 44 -14.19 19.57 -5.58
CA HIS A 44 -13.70 18.86 -6.77
C HIS A 44 -14.82 18.14 -7.56
N GLY A 45 -16.05 18.12 -7.03
CA GLY A 45 -17.20 17.50 -7.69
C GLY A 45 -17.20 15.96 -7.70
N TRP A 46 -18.24 15.38 -8.30
CA TRP A 46 -18.53 13.94 -8.20
C TRP A 46 -17.50 13.04 -8.85
N LEU A 47 -16.98 13.40 -10.03
CA LEU A 47 -16.07 12.53 -10.78
C LEU A 47 -14.82 12.20 -9.97
N LEU A 48 -14.14 13.23 -9.46
CA LEU A 48 -12.92 13.04 -8.68
C LEU A 48 -13.21 12.39 -7.32
N THR A 49 -14.35 12.73 -6.71
CA THR A 49 -14.82 12.10 -5.48
C THR A 49 -14.97 10.58 -5.65
N ILE A 50 -15.55 10.12 -6.75
CA ILE A 50 -15.74 8.68 -7.02
C ILE A 50 -14.39 8.00 -7.28
N ILE A 51 -13.51 8.63 -8.04
CA ILE A 51 -12.16 8.10 -8.32
C ILE A 51 -11.37 7.93 -7.02
N VAL A 52 -11.39 8.93 -6.14
CA VAL A 52 -10.68 8.86 -4.85
C VAL A 52 -11.34 7.88 -3.89
N ALA A 53 -12.66 7.73 -3.90
CA ALA A 53 -13.34 6.70 -3.12
C ALA A 53 -12.87 5.29 -3.54
N PHE A 54 -12.77 5.05 -4.85
CA PHE A 54 -12.21 3.81 -5.36
C PHE A 54 -10.74 3.65 -4.95
N ALA A 55 -9.92 4.70 -5.05
CA ALA A 55 -8.52 4.64 -4.65
C ALA A 55 -8.33 4.33 -3.15
N ILE A 56 -9.17 4.89 -2.26
CA ILE A 56 -9.13 4.60 -0.81
C ILE A 56 -9.53 3.15 -0.55
N ALA A 57 -10.63 2.68 -1.14
CA ALA A 57 -11.07 1.29 -1.00
C ALA A 57 -10.02 0.32 -1.57
N TRP A 58 -9.45 0.65 -2.72
CA TRP A 58 -8.38 -0.11 -3.34
C TRP A 58 -7.17 -0.21 -2.43
N MET A 59 -6.68 0.94 -1.92
CA MET A 59 -5.51 0.99 -1.05
C MET A 59 -5.70 0.15 0.21
N THR A 60 -6.90 0.22 0.81
CA THR A 60 -7.29 -0.53 2.00
C THR A 60 -7.15 -2.05 1.78
N ASN A 61 -7.68 -2.57 0.68
CA ASN A 61 -7.63 -4.01 0.39
C ASN A 61 -6.24 -4.47 -0.09
N LEU A 62 -5.55 -3.65 -0.89
CA LEU A 62 -4.18 -3.92 -1.32
C LEU A 62 -3.25 -4.11 -0.13
N TYR A 63 -3.40 -3.25 0.89
CA TYR A 63 -2.52 -3.29 2.06
C TYR A 63 -2.70 -4.61 2.82
N ASN A 64 -3.95 -5.06 2.95
CA ASN A 64 -4.28 -6.36 3.51
C ASN A 64 -3.67 -7.52 2.69
N PHE A 65 -3.73 -7.48 1.36
CA PHE A 65 -3.12 -8.53 0.51
C PHE A 65 -1.58 -8.58 0.61
N MET A 66 -0.95 -7.45 0.88
CA MET A 66 0.51 -7.33 1.00
C MET A 66 1.01 -7.69 2.41
N ASP A 67 0.13 -7.80 3.41
CA ASP A 67 0.45 -8.25 4.78
C ASP A 67 0.56 -9.78 4.90
N GLY A 68 1.26 -10.42 3.95
CA GLY A 68 1.45 -11.88 3.93
C GLY A 68 2.90 -12.34 4.14
N SER A 69 3.80 -11.45 4.55
CA SER A 69 5.21 -11.77 4.82
C SER A 69 5.76 -10.98 6.00
N ASP A 70 6.53 -11.65 6.86
CA ASP A 70 7.20 -11.06 8.02
C ASP A 70 7.91 -9.75 7.69
N GLY A 71 7.61 -8.70 8.46
CA GLY A 71 8.19 -7.36 8.33
C GLY A 71 7.67 -6.53 7.14
N LEU A 72 7.05 -7.12 6.12
CA LEU A 72 6.76 -6.42 4.87
C LEU A 72 5.81 -5.22 5.06
N ALA A 73 4.61 -5.46 5.61
CA ALA A 73 3.63 -4.39 5.87
C ALA A 73 4.03 -3.46 7.03
N GLY A 74 4.73 -3.98 8.03
CA GLY A 74 5.29 -3.16 9.11
C GLY A 74 6.29 -2.12 8.60
N GLY A 75 7.23 -2.53 7.75
CA GLY A 75 8.21 -1.63 7.14
C GLY A 75 7.57 -0.66 6.16
N MET A 76 6.53 -1.10 5.46
CA MET A 76 5.71 -0.22 4.64
C MET A 76 5.10 0.93 5.44
N THR A 77 4.53 0.60 6.60
CA THR A 77 3.99 1.62 7.52
C THR A 77 5.09 2.54 7.98
N LEU A 78 6.20 2.00 8.49
CA LEU A 78 7.31 2.79 9.01
C LEU A 78 7.83 3.79 7.97
N ILE A 79 8.18 3.32 6.77
CA ILE A 79 8.82 4.15 5.74
C ILE A 79 7.81 5.12 5.12
N GLY A 80 6.61 4.63 4.77
CA GLY A 80 5.60 5.44 4.09
C GLY A 80 5.10 6.59 4.96
N PHE A 81 4.76 6.32 6.22
CA PHE A 81 4.33 7.37 7.15
C PHE A 81 5.49 8.28 7.58
N SER A 82 6.73 7.80 7.60
CA SER A 82 7.89 8.70 7.77
C SER A 82 8.02 9.69 6.61
N CYS A 83 7.80 9.25 5.36
CA CYS A 83 7.81 10.14 4.19
C CYS A 83 6.71 11.21 4.28
N TYR A 84 5.49 10.82 4.68
CA TYR A 84 4.41 11.77 4.96
C TYR A 84 4.76 12.73 6.09
N GLY A 85 5.33 12.24 7.19
CA GLY A 85 5.75 13.07 8.33
C GLY A 85 6.78 14.12 7.93
N ILE A 86 7.81 13.72 7.20
CA ILE A 86 8.86 14.61 6.69
C ILE A 86 8.28 15.64 5.74
N THR A 87 7.45 15.22 4.78
CA THR A 87 6.86 16.14 3.79
C THR A 87 5.92 17.16 4.45
N ALA A 88 5.11 16.71 5.41
CA ALA A 88 4.22 17.59 6.18
C ALA A 88 5.01 18.60 7.04
N TRP A 89 6.12 18.17 7.62
CA TRP A 89 7.02 19.05 8.37
C TRP A 89 7.62 20.13 7.47
N ILE A 90 8.10 19.76 6.28
CA ILE A 90 8.63 20.70 5.28
C ILE A 90 7.54 21.67 4.82
N ALA A 91 6.29 21.22 4.70
CA ALA A 91 5.13 22.06 4.39
C ALA A 91 4.70 22.98 5.55
N GLY A 92 5.37 22.92 6.72
CA GLY A 92 5.08 23.76 7.88
C GLY A 92 3.90 23.29 8.74
N ASN A 93 3.37 22.08 8.52
CA ASN A 93 2.29 21.52 9.31
C ASN A 93 2.80 20.50 10.35
N GLU A 94 3.33 21.02 11.46
CA GLU A 94 3.94 20.21 12.52
C GLU A 94 2.97 19.21 13.16
N THR A 95 1.69 19.59 13.35
CA THR A 95 0.68 18.71 13.92
C THR A 95 0.42 17.50 13.02
N PHE A 96 0.32 17.73 11.71
CA PHE A 96 0.12 16.65 10.73
C PHE A 96 1.39 15.79 10.60
N ALA A 97 2.57 16.40 10.67
CA ALA A 97 3.84 15.69 10.71
C ALA A 97 3.93 14.76 11.93
N MET A 98 3.61 15.26 13.12
CA MET A 98 3.65 14.50 14.36
C MET A 98 2.67 13.32 14.34
N LEU A 99 1.46 13.50 13.78
CA LEU A 99 0.52 12.40 13.60
C LEU A 99 1.13 11.26 12.76
N ASN A 100 1.78 11.59 11.66
CA ASN A 100 2.43 10.61 10.79
C ASN A 100 3.63 9.94 11.47
N PHE A 101 4.45 10.70 12.20
CA PHE A 101 5.57 10.15 12.96
C PHE A 101 5.12 9.23 14.11
N CYS A 102 3.97 9.49 14.74
CA CYS A 102 3.40 8.57 15.73
C CYS A 102 3.03 7.22 15.11
N ILE A 103 2.43 7.22 13.91
CA ILE A 103 2.11 5.97 13.17
C ILE A 103 3.40 5.24 12.81
N ALA A 104 4.40 5.97 12.30
CA ALA A 104 5.71 5.40 11.98
C ALA A 104 6.40 4.81 13.21
N ALA A 105 6.37 5.49 14.36
CA ALA A 105 6.96 5.01 15.61
C ALA A 105 6.23 3.76 16.14
N ALA A 106 4.90 3.70 16.05
CA ALA A 106 4.13 2.51 16.38
C ALA A 106 4.52 1.32 15.48
N ALA A 107 4.71 1.56 14.19
CA ALA A 107 5.19 0.55 13.26
C ALA A 107 6.63 0.10 13.55
N ALA A 108 7.52 1.00 13.95
CA ALA A 108 8.86 0.65 14.39
C ALA A 108 8.82 -0.28 15.61
N ALA A 109 7.98 0.01 16.60
CA ALA A 109 7.79 -0.84 17.77
C ALA A 109 7.20 -2.22 17.39
N PHE A 110 6.21 -2.26 16.50
CA PHE A 110 5.64 -3.50 15.96
C PHE A 110 6.69 -4.35 15.24
N LEU A 111 7.55 -3.74 14.42
CA LEU A 111 8.61 -4.42 13.68
C LEU A 111 9.63 -5.11 14.57
N LEU A 112 9.86 -4.64 15.80
CA LEU A 112 10.73 -5.36 16.76
C LEU A 112 10.25 -6.79 17.03
N PHE A 113 8.95 -7.04 16.85
CA PHE A 113 8.32 -8.35 17.07
C PHE A 113 7.87 -9.02 15.77
N ASN A 114 7.60 -8.25 14.71
CA ASN A 114 7.12 -8.78 13.42
C ASN A 114 8.23 -9.00 12.38
N PHE A 115 9.41 -8.40 12.53
CA PHE A 115 10.52 -8.66 11.61
C PHE A 115 10.96 -10.13 11.68
N HIS A 116 11.33 -10.70 10.53
CA HIS A 116 11.58 -12.14 10.42
C HIS A 116 12.67 -12.64 11.39
N PRO A 117 12.42 -13.71 12.17
CA PRO A 117 11.17 -14.48 12.26
C PRO A 117 10.09 -13.80 13.11
N ALA A 118 8.88 -13.63 12.54
CA ALA A 118 7.78 -12.94 13.21
C ALA A 118 7.28 -13.69 14.45
N ARG A 119 7.08 -12.95 15.55
CA ARG A 119 6.44 -13.42 16.79
C ARG A 119 4.99 -13.00 16.91
N ILE A 120 4.63 -11.89 16.26
CA ILE A 120 3.27 -11.38 16.17
C ILE A 120 2.96 -11.04 14.71
N PHE A 121 1.72 -11.25 14.31
CA PHE A 121 1.21 -10.87 12.98
C PHE A 121 0.35 -9.61 13.10
N MET A 122 0.28 -8.83 12.02
CA MET A 122 -0.49 -7.60 11.99
C MET A 122 -1.99 -7.89 11.89
N GLY A 123 -2.37 -8.90 11.09
CA GLY A 123 -3.76 -9.33 10.94
C GLY A 123 -4.63 -8.29 10.24
N ASP A 124 -5.91 -8.59 10.11
CA ASP A 124 -6.85 -7.67 9.47
C ASP A 124 -7.05 -6.42 10.31
N SER A 125 -7.06 -6.58 11.64
CA SER A 125 -7.14 -5.49 12.63
C SER A 125 -6.06 -4.41 12.48
N GLY A 126 -4.89 -4.75 11.95
CA GLY A 126 -3.82 -3.79 11.69
C GLY A 126 -3.76 -3.35 10.23
N SER A 127 -3.76 -4.30 9.29
CA SER A 127 -3.46 -4.03 7.88
C SER A 127 -4.55 -3.21 7.19
N ILE A 128 -5.83 -3.46 7.47
CA ILE A 128 -6.96 -2.73 6.88
C ILE A 128 -6.96 -1.26 7.34
N PRO A 129 -6.93 -0.94 8.65
CA PRO A 129 -6.83 0.45 9.10
C PRO A 129 -5.58 1.17 8.59
N LEU A 130 -4.43 0.51 8.50
CA LEU A 130 -3.20 1.12 8.00
C LEU A 130 -3.27 1.42 6.50
N GLY A 131 -3.82 0.52 5.70
CA GLY A 131 -4.08 0.77 4.28
C GLY A 131 -5.05 1.92 4.04
N PHE A 132 -6.13 1.98 4.83
CA PHE A 132 -7.06 3.10 4.81
C PHE A 132 -6.38 4.42 5.19
N LEU A 133 -5.62 4.44 6.29
CA LEU A 133 -4.87 5.61 6.74
C LEU A 133 -3.87 6.08 5.69
N ALA A 134 -3.14 5.17 5.04
CA ALA A 134 -2.16 5.51 4.00
C ALA A 134 -2.80 6.27 2.83
N ALA A 135 -4.00 5.86 2.39
CA ALA A 135 -4.75 6.58 1.36
C ALA A 135 -5.32 7.89 1.88
N VAL A 136 -6.01 7.88 3.01
CA VAL A 136 -6.77 9.02 3.53
C VAL A 136 -5.85 10.17 3.92
N ILE A 137 -4.76 9.88 4.62
CA ILE A 137 -3.76 10.89 4.99
C ILE A 137 -3.10 11.44 3.72
N GLY A 138 -2.84 10.58 2.73
CA GLY A 138 -2.36 11.00 1.41
C GLY A 138 -3.31 12.00 0.73
N VAL A 139 -4.61 11.72 0.75
CA VAL A 139 -5.66 12.60 0.19
C VAL A 139 -5.77 13.91 0.97
N ILE A 140 -5.73 13.86 2.30
CA ILE A 140 -5.80 15.06 3.15
C ILE A 140 -4.59 15.96 2.90
N GLY A 141 -3.37 15.42 2.88
CA GLY A 141 -2.18 16.23 2.61
C GLY A 141 -2.17 16.82 1.20
N TRP A 142 -2.77 16.14 0.21
CA TRP A 142 -2.95 16.71 -1.12
C TRP A 142 -4.00 17.83 -1.12
N ARG A 143 -5.18 17.58 -0.54
CA ARG A 143 -6.27 18.56 -0.44
C ARG A 143 -5.82 19.84 0.26
N ASP A 144 -5.02 19.71 1.31
CA ASP A 144 -4.54 20.81 2.13
C ASP A 144 -3.28 21.49 1.55
N GLY A 145 -2.85 21.07 0.35
CA GLY A 145 -1.73 21.69 -0.37
C GLY A 145 -0.34 21.37 0.20
N MET A 146 -0.21 20.35 1.04
CA MET A 146 1.09 19.94 1.61
C MET A 146 1.95 19.19 0.60
N TRP A 147 1.33 18.50 -0.36
CA TRP A 147 2.01 17.78 -1.44
C TRP A 147 1.13 17.61 -2.67
N PRO A 148 1.72 17.32 -3.85
CA PRO A 148 0.96 16.99 -5.04
C PRO A 148 0.24 15.63 -4.91
N PHE A 149 -0.83 15.44 -5.70
CA PHE A 149 -1.68 14.24 -5.67
C PHE A 149 -0.93 12.92 -5.92
N TRP A 150 0.21 12.99 -6.63
CA TRP A 150 1.00 11.81 -7.01
C TRP A 150 1.94 11.33 -5.90
N LEU A 151 2.24 12.16 -4.87
CA LEU A 151 3.19 11.77 -3.82
C LEU A 151 2.78 10.50 -3.07
N PRO A 152 1.52 10.36 -2.59
CA PRO A 152 1.03 9.10 -2.01
C PRO A 152 1.25 7.89 -2.90
N LEU A 153 1.01 8.03 -4.20
CA LEU A 153 1.15 6.96 -5.17
C LEU A 153 2.60 6.53 -5.31
N LEU A 154 3.54 7.48 -5.31
CA LEU A 154 4.96 7.18 -5.46
C LEU A 154 5.59 6.65 -4.17
N VAL A 155 5.25 7.21 -3.01
CA VAL A 155 5.69 6.72 -1.69
C VAL A 155 5.24 5.28 -1.47
N PHE A 156 3.97 4.98 -1.78
CA PHE A 156 3.42 3.64 -1.59
C PHE A 156 3.53 2.74 -2.84
N SER A 157 4.28 3.17 -3.86
CA SER A 157 4.34 2.51 -5.16
C SER A 157 4.78 1.03 -5.12
N PRO A 158 5.69 0.56 -4.25
CA PRO A 158 6.06 -0.86 -4.22
C PRO A 158 4.86 -1.78 -3.98
N PHE A 159 3.99 -1.41 -3.04
CA PHE A 159 2.77 -2.15 -2.74
C PHE A 159 1.75 -1.96 -3.87
N ILE A 160 1.48 -0.70 -4.25
CA ILE A 160 0.47 -0.38 -5.27
C ILE A 160 0.78 -1.12 -6.56
N ALA A 161 2.04 -1.11 -6.98
CA ALA A 161 2.48 -1.76 -8.20
C ALA A 161 2.31 -3.30 -8.11
N ASP A 162 2.82 -3.96 -7.06
CA ASP A 162 2.73 -5.42 -6.92
C ASP A 162 1.26 -5.88 -6.94
N ALA A 163 0.43 -5.36 -6.02
CA ALA A 163 -0.94 -5.84 -5.92
C ALA A 163 -1.77 -5.47 -7.16
N SER A 164 -1.63 -4.25 -7.69
CA SER A 164 -2.41 -3.85 -8.87
C SER A 164 -2.01 -4.65 -10.10
N ALA A 165 -0.71 -4.86 -10.35
CA ALA A 165 -0.26 -5.66 -11.49
C ALA A 165 -0.72 -7.12 -11.35
N THR A 166 -0.65 -7.69 -10.15
CA THR A 166 -1.10 -9.06 -9.89
C THR A 166 -2.61 -9.21 -10.12
N LEU A 167 -3.43 -8.32 -9.54
CA LEU A 167 -4.88 -8.38 -9.67
C LEU A 167 -5.35 -8.10 -11.11
N VAL A 168 -4.69 -7.18 -11.83
CA VAL A 168 -4.98 -6.92 -13.26
C VAL A 168 -4.68 -8.16 -14.09
N LYS A 169 -3.51 -8.80 -13.92
CA LYS A 169 -3.18 -10.04 -14.65
C LYS A 169 -4.20 -11.14 -14.40
N ARG A 170 -4.58 -11.36 -13.14
CA ARG A 170 -5.60 -12.36 -12.76
C ARG A 170 -6.94 -12.05 -13.40
N SER A 171 -7.37 -10.78 -13.37
CA SER A 171 -8.62 -10.35 -14.00
C SER A 171 -8.61 -10.56 -15.51
N LEU A 172 -7.47 -10.31 -16.18
CA LEU A 172 -7.33 -10.55 -17.63
C LEU A 172 -7.36 -12.04 -18.00
N LEU A 173 -6.99 -12.91 -17.07
CA LEU A 173 -7.08 -14.37 -17.21
C LEU A 173 -8.46 -14.93 -16.80
N GLY A 174 -9.41 -14.08 -16.43
CA GLY A 174 -10.75 -14.49 -15.98
C GLY A 174 -10.76 -15.14 -14.59
N GLU A 175 -9.67 -14.99 -13.83
CA GLU A 175 -9.57 -15.55 -12.48
C GLU A 175 -10.29 -14.67 -11.47
N LYS A 176 -10.85 -15.32 -10.44
CA LYS A 176 -11.55 -14.62 -9.36
C LYS A 176 -10.52 -13.89 -8.49
N VAL A 177 -10.59 -12.55 -8.49
CA VAL A 177 -9.68 -11.67 -7.72
C VAL A 177 -9.91 -11.75 -6.21
N TRP A 178 -11.11 -12.14 -5.78
CA TRP A 178 -11.47 -12.27 -4.36
C TRP A 178 -11.11 -13.63 -3.75
N GLN A 179 -10.56 -14.56 -4.56
CA GLN A 179 -10.06 -15.83 -4.04
C GLN A 179 -8.60 -15.67 -3.60
N ALA A 180 -8.26 -16.33 -2.48
CA ALA A 180 -6.89 -16.37 -1.98
C ALA A 180 -5.95 -16.95 -3.05
N HIS A 181 -4.82 -16.30 -3.26
CA HIS A 181 -3.83 -16.66 -4.27
C HIS A 181 -2.41 -16.32 -3.80
N PHE A 182 -1.43 -16.93 -4.45
CA PHE A 182 0.00 -16.82 -4.09
C PHE A 182 0.84 -16.27 -5.25
N GLU A 183 0.29 -15.27 -5.95
CA GLU A 183 0.85 -14.76 -7.20
C GLU A 183 1.47 -13.37 -7.09
N HIS A 184 1.34 -12.70 -5.95
CA HIS A 184 2.02 -11.44 -5.72
C HIS A 184 3.53 -11.61 -5.89
N TYR A 185 4.21 -10.58 -6.38
CA TYR A 185 5.65 -10.64 -6.64
C TYR A 185 6.43 -10.93 -5.36
N TYR A 186 6.03 -10.35 -4.22
CA TYR A 186 6.65 -10.68 -2.94
C TYR A 186 6.48 -12.17 -2.58
N GLN A 187 5.30 -12.76 -2.83
CA GLN A 187 5.04 -14.19 -2.55
C GLN A 187 5.88 -15.07 -3.47
N ARG A 188 5.97 -14.72 -4.75
CA ARG A 188 6.83 -15.41 -5.72
C ARG A 188 8.30 -15.34 -5.30
N LEU A 189 8.78 -14.18 -4.87
CA LEU A 189 10.14 -14.02 -4.33
C LEU A 189 10.39 -14.93 -3.13
N VAL A 190 9.51 -14.92 -2.12
CA VAL A 190 9.64 -15.79 -0.96
C VAL A 190 9.69 -17.27 -1.39
N ARG A 191 8.77 -17.70 -2.26
CA ARG A 191 8.69 -19.08 -2.77
C ARG A 191 9.88 -19.50 -3.64
N SER A 192 10.60 -18.55 -4.25
CA SER A 192 11.84 -18.85 -4.99
C SER A 192 13.02 -19.22 -4.09
N GLY A 193 12.85 -19.13 -2.76
CA GLY A 193 13.92 -19.35 -1.78
C GLY A 193 14.63 -18.07 -1.35
N PHE A 194 14.18 -16.88 -1.81
CA PHE A 194 14.76 -15.61 -1.38
C PHE A 194 14.54 -15.36 0.13
N GLY A 195 13.43 -15.88 0.68
CA GLY A 195 13.10 -15.83 2.10
C GLY A 195 12.46 -14.51 2.55
N HIS A 196 11.65 -14.57 3.61
CA HIS A 196 10.87 -13.43 4.11
C HIS A 196 11.73 -12.20 4.46
N ARG A 197 12.84 -12.42 5.18
CA ARG A 197 13.77 -11.35 5.56
C ARG A 197 14.29 -10.57 4.36
N ASN A 198 14.79 -11.27 3.34
CA ASN A 198 15.40 -10.62 2.19
C ASN A 198 14.35 -9.93 1.33
N THR A 199 13.16 -10.53 1.17
CA THR A 199 12.03 -9.89 0.50
C THR A 199 11.66 -8.58 1.19
N ALA A 200 11.52 -8.57 2.52
CA ALA A 200 11.24 -7.36 3.29
C ALA A 200 12.34 -6.29 3.10
N LEU A 201 13.62 -6.65 3.24
CA LEU A 201 14.73 -5.72 3.06
C LEU A 201 14.78 -5.13 1.64
N LEU A 202 14.56 -5.94 0.61
CA LEU A 202 14.49 -5.47 -0.77
C LEU A 202 13.34 -4.46 -0.95
N SER A 203 12.17 -4.76 -0.39
CA SER A 203 11.03 -3.86 -0.39
C SER A 203 11.34 -2.55 0.35
N TYR A 204 12.07 -2.59 1.47
CA TYR A 204 12.46 -1.38 2.21
C TYR A 204 13.40 -0.50 1.39
N VAL A 205 14.39 -1.11 0.71
CA VAL A 205 15.30 -0.38 -0.18
C VAL A 205 14.50 0.31 -1.29
N LEU A 206 13.58 -0.42 -1.93
CA LEU A 206 12.75 0.14 -2.99
C LEU A 206 11.86 1.29 -2.48
N MET A 207 11.25 1.13 -1.29
CA MET A 207 10.45 2.17 -0.66
C MET A 207 11.24 3.40 -0.25
N LEU A 208 12.43 3.23 0.32
CA LEU A 208 13.30 4.35 0.67
C LEU A 208 13.73 5.09 -0.59
N ALA A 209 14.01 4.37 -1.68
CA ALA A 209 14.34 4.97 -2.97
C ALA A 209 13.16 5.76 -3.54
N THR A 210 11.96 5.16 -3.65
CA THR A 210 10.79 5.87 -4.19
C THR A 210 10.30 6.99 -3.28
N GLY A 211 10.40 6.82 -1.97
CA GLY A 211 10.13 7.86 -0.99
C GLY A 211 11.08 9.05 -1.12
N ALA A 212 12.39 8.80 -1.19
CA ALA A 212 13.38 9.85 -1.39
C ALA A 212 13.20 10.58 -2.73
N ILE A 213 12.92 9.83 -3.81
CA ILE A 213 12.60 10.40 -5.12
C ILE A 213 11.34 11.26 -5.04
N ALA A 214 10.29 10.79 -4.36
CA ALA A 214 9.05 11.55 -4.19
C ALA A 214 9.29 12.86 -3.44
N LEU A 215 9.99 12.81 -2.31
CA LEU A 215 10.35 13.99 -1.51
C LEU A 215 11.21 14.98 -2.30
N TRP A 216 12.18 14.49 -3.07
CA TRP A 216 12.99 15.37 -3.92
C TRP A 216 12.15 16.02 -5.03
N ALA A 217 11.27 15.24 -5.68
CA ALA A 217 10.48 15.69 -6.81
C ALA A 217 9.42 16.74 -6.43
N THR A 218 8.89 16.76 -5.20
CA THR A 218 7.92 17.79 -4.78
C THR A 218 8.47 19.21 -4.85
N HIS A 219 9.80 19.38 -4.76
CA HIS A 219 10.49 20.66 -4.83
C HIS A 219 10.95 21.02 -6.25
N GLN A 220 10.63 20.20 -7.25
CA GLN A 220 11.01 20.44 -8.64
C GLN A 220 9.85 21.05 -9.44
N GLU A 221 10.17 21.63 -10.59
CA GLU A 221 9.15 22.11 -11.54
C GLU A 221 8.28 20.98 -12.09
N ALA A 222 7.08 21.32 -12.55
CA ALA A 222 6.08 20.34 -13.00
C ALA A 222 6.58 19.38 -14.09
N THR A 223 7.44 19.85 -15.00
CA THR A 223 8.03 19.01 -16.05
C THR A 223 8.94 17.93 -15.46
N ILE A 224 9.74 18.26 -14.45
CA ILE A 224 10.63 17.31 -13.77
C ILE A 224 9.80 16.33 -12.93
N GLN A 225 8.74 16.81 -12.27
CA GLN A 225 7.80 15.92 -11.57
C GLN A 225 7.18 14.89 -12.51
N LEU A 226 6.65 15.34 -13.65
CA LEU A 226 6.05 14.45 -14.64
C LEU A 226 7.09 13.46 -15.21
N GLY A 227 8.28 13.94 -15.55
CA GLY A 227 9.38 13.09 -16.02
C GLY A 227 9.76 12.02 -15.00
N THR A 228 9.80 12.39 -13.72
CA THR A 228 10.08 11.46 -12.61
C THR A 228 9.01 10.38 -12.51
N ILE A 229 7.73 10.75 -12.56
CA ILE A 229 6.62 9.79 -12.53
C ILE A 229 6.71 8.82 -13.71
N VAL A 230 6.96 9.33 -14.92
CA VAL A 230 7.11 8.50 -16.13
C VAL A 230 8.27 7.52 -16.00
N VAL A 231 9.44 7.99 -15.54
CA VAL A 231 10.62 7.15 -15.33
C VAL A 231 10.37 6.07 -14.27
N CYS A 232 9.75 6.42 -13.14
CA CYS A 232 9.40 5.45 -12.11
C CYS A 232 8.41 4.40 -12.62
N CYS A 233 7.36 4.82 -13.34
CA CYS A 233 6.42 3.89 -13.98
C CYS A 233 7.12 2.96 -14.96
N ALA A 234 8.00 3.49 -15.82
CA ALA A 234 8.78 2.68 -16.76
C ALA A 234 9.70 1.68 -16.03
N ALA A 235 10.37 2.12 -14.96
CA ALA A 235 11.21 1.25 -14.14
C ALA A 235 10.41 0.10 -13.51
N TYR A 236 9.21 0.38 -12.97
CA TYR A 236 8.32 -0.67 -12.45
C TYR A 236 7.91 -1.66 -13.53
N LEU A 237 7.48 -1.18 -14.70
CA LEU A 237 7.08 -2.04 -15.81
C LEU A 237 8.23 -2.92 -16.29
N LEU A 238 9.43 -2.36 -16.44
CA LEU A 238 10.62 -3.12 -16.82
C LEU A 238 11.00 -4.15 -15.76
N MET A 239 10.98 -3.77 -14.47
CA MET A 239 11.28 -4.68 -13.36
C MET A 239 10.30 -5.85 -13.33
N MET A 240 9.00 -5.57 -13.42
CA MET A 240 7.93 -6.57 -13.44
C MET A 240 8.02 -7.51 -14.64
N PHE A 241 8.18 -6.95 -15.84
CA PHE A 241 8.35 -7.72 -17.06
C PHE A 241 9.57 -8.63 -17.02
N SER A 242 10.70 -8.11 -16.51
CA SER A 242 11.92 -8.91 -16.34
C SER A 242 11.71 -10.04 -15.34
N PHE A 243 11.03 -9.74 -14.22
CA PHE A 243 10.70 -10.73 -13.21
C PHE A 243 9.79 -11.83 -13.76
N ASP A 244 8.73 -11.48 -14.48
CA ASP A 244 7.82 -12.46 -15.10
C ASP A 244 8.56 -13.39 -16.05
N ARG A 245 9.43 -12.82 -16.92
CA ARG A 245 10.24 -13.62 -17.85
C ARG A 245 11.19 -14.56 -17.12
N TYR A 246 11.82 -14.09 -16.06
CA TYR A 246 12.67 -14.93 -15.22
C TYR A 246 11.86 -16.06 -14.58
N TRP A 247 10.70 -15.73 -14.01
CA TRP A 247 9.80 -16.67 -13.32
C TRP A 247 9.32 -17.80 -14.24
N ILE A 248 8.83 -17.45 -15.44
CA ILE A 248 8.37 -18.42 -16.43
C ILE A 248 9.51 -19.37 -16.84
N ARG A 249 10.73 -18.85 -17.01
CA ARG A 249 11.87 -19.66 -17.48
C ARG A 249 12.45 -20.62 -16.45
N HIS A 250 12.39 -20.28 -15.15
CA HIS A 250 13.15 -21.00 -14.12
C HIS A 250 12.28 -21.64 -13.04
N CYS A 251 11.04 -21.18 -12.88
CA CYS A 251 10.21 -21.54 -11.72
C CYS A 251 8.89 -22.22 -12.08
N SER A 252 8.35 -22.10 -13.30
CA SER A 252 7.09 -22.79 -13.65
C SER A 252 7.27 -24.31 -13.76
N ASP A 253 8.40 -24.77 -14.31
CA ASP A 253 8.65 -26.21 -14.51
C ASP A 253 8.88 -26.97 -13.19
N ARG A 254 9.40 -26.28 -12.16
CA ARG A 254 9.61 -26.91 -10.83
C ARG A 254 8.31 -27.13 -10.06
N GLN A 255 7.25 -26.38 -10.35
CA GLN A 255 5.97 -26.51 -9.64
C GLN A 255 5.13 -27.68 -10.16
N ASN A 256 5.18 -27.96 -11.47
CA ASN A 256 4.50 -29.11 -12.07
C ASN A 256 5.14 -30.46 -11.72
N ALA A 257 6.37 -30.47 -11.18
CA ALA A 257 7.06 -31.68 -10.74
C ALA A 257 6.79 -32.05 -9.26
N SER A 258 6.08 -31.18 -8.52
CA SER A 258 5.81 -31.34 -7.07
C SER A 258 4.32 -31.47 -6.72
N THR A 259 3.45 -31.63 -7.72
CA THR A 259 2.04 -31.99 -7.61
C THR A 259 1.83 -33.41 -8.10
#